data_AF-A0A5B2UTX3-F1
#
_entry.id   AF-A0A5B2UTX3-F1
#
_cell.length_a   1.000
_cell.length_b   1.000
_cell.length_c   1.000
_cell.angle_alpha   90.00
_cell.angle_beta   90.00
_cell.angle_gamma   90.00
#
_symmetry.space_group_name_H-M   'P 1'
#
loop_
_entity.id
_entity.type
_entity.pdbx_description
1 polymer ?
#
loop_
_entity_poly.entity_id
_entity_poly.type
_entity_poly.pdbx_seq_one_letter_code
_entity_poly.pdbx_strand_id
1 'polypeptide(L)'
;MRYPSAPVISLVSGVWLGSCAVFAAPLDEPLKPLPATPVLDASRVELGRRLFNETRLSINNTLSCASCHHLDKGGADDKPFSLGFDGKPVALNTPTVFNASLNFKQFWSARVDTLEAQIQQVVTSPAEMGNDWKTVVATLAAAPEYQRAFSLAYPDGVTAANVQNALATYERTLITPNSRFDQYLLGNTDVLSYDEKQGYLRFKEYGCIACHQGVNIGGNMYQKFGVIKDYFEARGNPIEADLGRYLVTLDEDDRHVFKVPSLRNVAVTAPYFHDSSAKTLEEAVDVMFEYQLGRTPSADDKTRITLFLKTLTGEWEGKPL
;
A
#
# COMPACT_ATOMS: atom_id res chain seq x y z
N MET A 1 -90.29 5.71 19.07
CA MET A 1 -89.49 4.90 18.12
C MET A 1 -88.06 5.37 18.22
N ARG A 2 -87.14 4.45 18.58
CA ARG A 2 -85.74 4.72 18.87
C ARG A 2 -84.93 4.77 17.58
N TYR A 3 -84.16 5.83 17.36
CA TYR A 3 -83.12 5.90 16.33
C TYR A 3 -81.84 5.22 16.84
N PRO A 4 -81.12 4.42 16.03
CA PRO A 4 -79.87 3.79 16.44
C PRO A 4 -78.69 4.76 16.31
N SER A 5 -77.83 4.73 17.32
CA SER A 5 -76.55 5.44 17.44
C SER A 5 -75.47 4.86 16.51
N ALA A 6 -74.77 5.72 15.78
CA ALA A 6 -73.61 5.37 14.95
C ALA A 6 -72.34 5.15 15.80
N PRO A 7 -71.42 4.25 15.39
CA PRO A 7 -70.19 3.99 16.15
C PRO A 7 -69.10 5.02 15.80
N VAL A 8 -68.39 5.48 16.83
CA VAL A 8 -67.20 6.33 16.72
C VAL A 8 -66.00 5.44 16.43
N ILE A 9 -65.43 5.55 15.23
CA ILE A 9 -64.16 4.91 14.86
C ILE A 9 -63.01 5.80 15.35
N SER A 10 -62.29 5.34 16.37
CA SER A 10 -61.09 6.00 16.89
C SER A 10 -59.89 5.62 16.01
N LEU A 11 -59.42 6.57 15.20
CA LEU A 11 -58.21 6.45 14.39
C LEU A 11 -56.99 6.67 15.29
N VAL A 12 -56.30 5.58 15.65
CA VAL A 12 -55.00 5.65 16.30
C VAL A 12 -53.95 5.91 15.21
N SER A 13 -53.52 7.16 15.10
CA SER A 13 -52.39 7.55 14.24
C SER A 13 -51.09 7.04 14.86
N GLY A 14 -50.61 5.88 14.41
CA GLY A 14 -49.29 5.39 14.73
C GLY A 14 -48.22 6.24 14.03
N VAL A 15 -47.48 7.03 14.81
CA VAL A 15 -46.29 7.73 14.33
C VAL A 15 -45.18 6.69 14.15
N TRP A 16 -44.94 6.29 12.90
CA TRP A 16 -43.73 5.58 12.52
C TRP A 16 -42.55 6.55 12.58
N LEU A 17 -41.83 6.55 13.69
CA LEU A 17 -40.48 7.12 13.78
C LEU A 17 -39.55 6.20 12.98
N GLY A 18 -39.51 6.40 11.67
CA GLY A 18 -38.46 5.83 10.83
C GLY A 18 -37.13 6.45 11.23
N SER A 19 -36.28 5.68 11.92
CA SER A 19 -34.88 6.03 12.14
C SER A 19 -34.18 6.13 10.79
N CYS A 20 -34.19 7.32 10.19
CA CYS A 20 -33.21 7.66 9.18
C CYS A 20 -31.86 7.63 9.87
N ALA A 21 -31.05 6.61 9.60
CA ALA A 21 -29.64 6.65 9.91
C ALA A 21 -29.06 7.86 9.18
N VAL A 22 -28.82 8.95 9.91
CA VAL A 22 -28.12 10.11 9.40
C VAL A 22 -26.67 9.68 9.26
N PHE A 23 -26.29 9.21 8.08
CA PHE A 23 -24.87 9.08 7.73
C PHE A 23 -24.29 10.49 7.69
N ALA A 24 -23.36 10.77 8.60
CA ALA A 24 -22.63 12.04 8.61
C ALA A 24 -21.92 12.22 7.27
N ALA A 25 -21.85 13.47 6.79
CA ALA A 25 -21.16 13.78 5.55
C ALA A 25 -19.65 13.48 5.69
N PRO A 26 -18.96 13.08 4.59
CA PRO A 26 -17.51 12.92 4.59
C PRO A 26 -16.79 14.20 5.05
N LEU A 27 -15.67 14.03 5.75
CA LEU A 27 -14.83 15.13 6.21
C LEU A 27 -13.99 15.71 5.07
N ASP A 28 -13.88 17.03 4.99
CA ASP A 28 -12.97 17.68 4.03
C ASP A 28 -11.57 17.85 4.64
N GLU A 29 -10.75 16.80 4.45
CA GLU A 29 -9.40 16.69 5.02
C GLU A 29 -8.32 16.50 3.93
N PRO A 30 -7.04 16.85 4.17
CA PRO A 30 -5.94 16.60 3.22
C PRO A 30 -5.70 15.12 2.91
N LEU A 31 -6.06 14.24 3.85
CA LEU A 31 -6.07 12.80 3.66
C LEU A 31 -7.46 12.38 3.17
N LYS A 32 -7.50 11.47 2.21
CA LYS A 32 -8.75 11.00 1.59
C LYS A 32 -8.93 9.49 1.83
N PRO A 33 -10.16 8.99 2.03
CA PRO A 33 -10.40 7.56 2.20
C PRO A 33 -10.01 6.78 0.93
N LEU A 34 -9.64 5.51 1.07
CA LEU A 34 -9.39 4.66 -0.09
C LEU A 34 -10.62 4.56 -1.00
N PRO A 35 -10.43 4.44 -2.33
CA PRO A 35 -11.51 4.10 -3.23
C PRO A 35 -11.97 2.66 -2.96
N ALA A 36 -13.16 2.32 -3.45
CA ALA A 36 -13.57 0.93 -3.51
C ALA A 36 -12.61 0.11 -4.37
N THR A 37 -12.43 -1.17 -4.02
CA THR A 37 -11.66 -2.13 -4.84
C THR A 37 -12.24 -2.17 -6.25
N PRO A 38 -11.41 -2.01 -7.30
CA PRO A 38 -11.90 -1.98 -8.66
C PRO A 38 -12.52 -3.32 -9.07
N VAL A 39 -13.63 -3.28 -9.81
CA VAL A 39 -14.22 -4.46 -10.45
C VAL A 39 -13.47 -4.71 -11.75
N LEU A 40 -12.69 -5.80 -11.79
CA LEU A 40 -11.85 -6.20 -12.92
C LEU A 40 -12.30 -7.56 -13.47
N ASP A 41 -11.78 -7.95 -14.63
CA ASP A 41 -12.05 -9.26 -15.22
C ASP A 41 -11.63 -10.40 -14.27
N ALA A 42 -12.60 -11.18 -13.80
CA ALA A 42 -12.36 -12.20 -12.79
C ALA A 42 -11.39 -13.29 -13.24
N SER A 43 -11.35 -13.62 -14.54
CA SER A 43 -10.42 -14.62 -15.07
C SER A 43 -8.98 -14.12 -15.05
N ARG A 44 -8.77 -12.83 -15.34
CA ARG A 44 -7.45 -12.18 -15.25
C ARG A 44 -6.99 -12.01 -13.81
N VAL A 45 -7.89 -11.65 -12.91
CA VAL A 45 -7.59 -11.53 -11.46
C VAL A 45 -7.14 -12.89 -10.90
N GLU A 46 -7.90 -13.96 -11.15
CA GLU A 46 -7.53 -15.30 -10.65
C GLU A 46 -6.23 -15.80 -11.28
N LEU A 47 -6.01 -15.56 -12.57
CA LEU A 47 -4.75 -15.90 -13.23
C LEU A 47 -3.57 -15.12 -12.60
N GLY A 48 -3.74 -13.81 -12.37
CA GLY A 48 -2.75 -12.98 -11.68
C GLY A 48 -2.45 -13.46 -10.27
N ARG A 49 -3.49 -13.84 -9.49
CA ARG A 49 -3.33 -14.40 -8.15
C ARG A 49 -2.50 -15.68 -8.15
N ARG A 50 -2.72 -16.56 -9.14
CA ARG A 50 -1.90 -17.79 -9.31
C ARG A 50 -0.46 -17.43 -9.64
N LEU A 51 -0.24 -16.54 -10.60
CA LEU A 51 1.09 -16.09 -11.01
C LEU A 51 1.85 -15.40 -9.87
N PHE A 52 1.16 -14.66 -9.01
CA PHE A 52 1.75 -14.02 -7.82
C PHE A 52 2.39 -15.05 -6.87
N ASN A 53 1.88 -16.28 -6.88
CA ASN A 53 2.38 -17.41 -6.09
C ASN A 53 3.20 -18.42 -6.91
N GLU A 54 3.47 -18.13 -8.19
CA GLU A 54 4.14 -19.07 -9.11
C GLU A 54 5.66 -18.95 -9.00
N THR A 55 6.32 -19.99 -8.50
CA THR A 55 7.77 -19.96 -8.32
C THR A 55 8.53 -20.13 -9.61
N ARG A 56 7.92 -20.72 -10.64
CA ARG A 56 8.52 -20.90 -11.99
C ARG A 56 8.75 -19.58 -12.74
N LEU A 57 8.35 -18.44 -12.16
CA LEU A 57 8.74 -17.13 -12.65
C LEU A 57 10.22 -16.82 -12.34
N SER A 58 10.82 -17.45 -11.32
CA SER A 58 12.25 -17.32 -11.00
C SER A 58 13.10 -18.36 -11.72
N ILE A 59 14.36 -18.04 -12.01
CA ILE A 59 15.26 -18.87 -12.84
C ILE A 59 15.51 -20.28 -12.27
N ASN A 60 15.43 -20.44 -10.95
CA ASN A 60 15.63 -21.72 -10.27
C ASN A 60 14.35 -22.28 -9.62
N ASN A 61 13.19 -21.73 -9.97
CA ASN A 61 11.87 -22.13 -9.47
C ASN A 61 11.69 -22.04 -7.95
N THR A 62 12.42 -21.15 -7.26
CA THR A 62 12.37 -21.02 -5.79
C THR A 62 11.61 -19.80 -5.28
N LEU A 63 11.51 -18.74 -6.08
CA LEU A 63 10.87 -17.48 -5.68
C LEU A 63 9.62 -17.17 -6.50
N SER A 64 8.60 -16.66 -5.83
CA SER A 64 7.44 -15.98 -6.39
C SER A 64 7.31 -14.57 -5.81
N CYS A 65 6.34 -13.77 -6.27
CA CYS A 65 6.07 -12.46 -5.67
C CYS A 65 5.75 -12.60 -4.16
N ALA A 66 4.99 -13.64 -3.80
CA ALA A 66 4.63 -13.96 -2.42
C ALA A 66 5.83 -14.33 -1.52
N SER A 67 6.99 -14.68 -2.09
CA SER A 67 8.21 -14.95 -1.30
C SER A 67 8.74 -13.70 -0.59
N CYS A 68 8.48 -12.50 -1.15
CA CYS A 68 8.92 -11.22 -0.60
C CYS A 68 7.76 -10.31 -0.19
N HIS A 69 6.56 -10.51 -0.76
CA HIS A 69 5.37 -9.73 -0.46
C HIS A 69 4.31 -10.58 0.24
N HIS A 70 4.45 -10.73 1.56
CA HIS A 70 3.66 -11.67 2.36
C HIS A 70 2.30 -11.04 2.65
N LEU A 71 1.27 -11.43 1.89
CA LEU A 71 -0.06 -10.80 1.99
C LEU A 71 -0.71 -10.98 3.37
N ASP A 72 -0.37 -12.04 4.11
CA ASP A 72 -0.78 -12.28 5.49
C ASP A 72 0.03 -11.49 6.54
N LYS A 73 1.05 -10.75 6.11
CA LYS A 73 1.92 -9.91 6.95
C LYS A 73 2.11 -8.52 6.33
N GLY A 74 1.01 -7.86 6.01
CA GLY A 74 1.05 -6.47 5.52
C GLY A 74 1.57 -6.29 4.10
N GLY A 75 1.80 -7.36 3.33
CA GLY A 75 2.17 -7.32 1.91
C GLY A 75 3.63 -6.91 1.62
N ALA A 76 4.44 -6.73 2.67
CA ALA A 76 5.88 -6.52 2.62
C ALA A 76 6.61 -7.81 3.04
N ASP A 77 7.94 -7.77 3.15
CA ASP A 77 8.72 -8.88 3.70
C ASP A 77 8.78 -8.80 5.24
N ASP A 78 9.02 -9.94 5.89
CA ASP A 78 9.26 -10.02 7.34
C ASP A 78 10.75 -9.85 7.72
N LYS A 79 11.58 -9.48 6.74
CA LYS A 79 13.03 -9.30 6.87
C LYS A 79 13.44 -7.86 6.54
N PRO A 80 14.58 -7.40 7.05
CA PRO A 80 15.16 -6.12 6.63
C PRO A 80 15.40 -6.05 5.12
N PHE A 81 15.90 -7.12 4.52
CA PHE A 81 16.14 -7.22 3.08
C PHE A 81 15.73 -8.60 2.60
N SER A 82 14.91 -8.65 1.54
CA SER A 82 14.53 -9.92 0.90
C SER A 82 15.74 -10.63 0.32
N LEU A 83 15.66 -11.95 0.17
CA LEU A 83 16.70 -12.73 -0.48
C LEU A 83 16.33 -12.98 -1.93
N GLY A 84 17.28 -12.75 -2.83
CA GLY A 84 17.19 -13.13 -4.23
C GLY A 84 17.25 -14.65 -4.43
N PHE A 85 17.08 -15.08 -5.68
CA PHE A 85 17.08 -16.50 -6.05
C PHE A 85 18.40 -17.19 -5.70
N ASP A 86 19.49 -16.43 -5.56
CA ASP A 86 20.83 -16.89 -5.21
C ASP A 86 21.12 -16.85 -3.69
N GLY A 87 20.12 -16.49 -2.88
CA GLY A 87 20.21 -16.41 -1.42
C GLY A 87 20.89 -15.15 -0.88
N LYS A 88 21.26 -14.19 -1.74
CA LYS A 88 21.84 -12.91 -1.30
C LYS A 88 20.77 -11.86 -1.02
N PRO A 89 20.99 -10.94 -0.07
CA PRO A 89 20.04 -9.87 0.19
C PRO A 89 19.98 -8.89 -0.99
N VAL A 90 18.77 -8.42 -1.29
CA VAL A 90 18.55 -7.25 -2.16
C VAL A 90 19.00 -5.97 -1.45
N ALA A 91 19.26 -4.92 -2.22
CA ALA A 91 19.85 -3.68 -1.68
C ALA A 91 18.88 -2.79 -0.90
N LEU A 92 17.57 -3.02 -1.01
CA LEU A 92 16.53 -2.15 -0.45
C LEU A 92 15.46 -2.97 0.28
N ASN A 93 14.88 -2.39 1.32
CA ASN A 93 13.70 -2.93 1.98
C ASN A 93 12.55 -3.12 0.98
N THR A 94 11.84 -4.23 1.09
CA THR A 94 10.74 -4.59 0.20
C THR A 94 9.45 -3.87 0.63
N PRO A 95 8.95 -2.90 -0.15
CA PRO A 95 7.72 -2.19 0.20
C PRO A 95 6.49 -3.10 0.05
N THR A 96 5.39 -2.71 0.69
CA THR A 96 4.12 -3.44 0.54
C THR A 96 3.55 -3.37 -0.88
N VAL A 97 2.95 -4.47 -1.36
CA VAL A 97 2.12 -4.48 -2.58
C VAL A 97 0.71 -3.91 -2.34
N PHE A 98 0.25 -3.82 -1.09
CA PHE A 98 -1.06 -3.26 -0.80
C PHE A 98 -1.13 -1.79 -1.17
N ASN A 99 -2.18 -1.41 -1.89
CA ASN A 99 -2.41 -0.08 -2.42
C ASN A 99 -1.32 0.44 -3.39
N ALA A 100 -0.40 -0.43 -3.85
CA ALA A 100 0.69 -0.01 -4.75
C ALA A 100 0.18 0.48 -6.12
N SER A 101 -1.00 0.03 -6.53
CA SER A 101 -1.71 0.51 -7.72
C SER A 101 -2.11 1.99 -7.66
N LEU A 102 -2.13 2.58 -6.46
CA LEU A 102 -2.42 4.01 -6.24
C LEU A 102 -1.15 4.87 -6.25
N ASN A 103 0.04 4.26 -6.33
CA ASN A 103 1.27 5.02 -6.50
C ASN A 103 1.34 5.62 -7.91
N PHE A 104 1.82 6.86 -8.04
CA PHE A 104 2.02 7.48 -9.35
C PHE A 104 3.18 6.88 -10.16
N LYS A 105 4.13 6.24 -9.46
CA LYS A 105 5.28 5.49 -10.00
C LYS A 105 5.68 4.38 -9.01
N GLN A 106 6.39 3.37 -9.48
CA GLN A 106 6.79 2.20 -8.68
C GLN A 106 8.27 2.20 -8.29
N PHE A 107 8.63 1.38 -7.30
CA PHE A 107 9.92 1.35 -6.59
C PHE A 107 10.22 2.59 -5.72
N TRP A 108 11.18 2.47 -4.81
CA TRP A 108 11.70 3.57 -3.98
C TRP A 108 12.23 4.74 -4.82
N SER A 109 12.98 4.47 -5.88
CA SER A 109 13.50 5.50 -6.80
C SER A 109 12.49 5.98 -7.84
N ALA A 110 11.25 5.47 -7.83
CA ALA A 110 10.21 5.83 -8.79
C ALA A 110 10.61 5.64 -10.26
N ARG A 111 11.43 4.62 -10.55
CA ARG A 111 12.09 4.45 -11.85
C ARG A 111 11.19 3.91 -12.97
N VAL A 112 9.97 3.47 -12.64
CA VAL A 112 8.99 3.01 -13.64
C VAL A 112 7.58 3.51 -13.31
N ASP A 113 6.75 3.62 -14.34
CA ASP A 113 5.44 4.27 -14.26
C ASP A 113 4.29 3.31 -13.88
N THR A 114 4.44 2.03 -14.20
CA THR A 114 3.35 1.05 -14.11
C THR A 114 3.77 -0.19 -13.32
N LEU A 115 2.78 -0.93 -12.82
CA LEU A 115 2.99 -2.24 -12.20
C LEU A 115 3.55 -3.22 -13.23
N GLU A 116 3.09 -3.20 -14.48
CA GLU A 116 3.61 -4.06 -15.54
C GLU A 116 5.11 -3.83 -15.79
N ALA A 117 5.56 -2.57 -15.79
CA ALA A 117 6.98 -2.23 -15.93
C ALA A 117 7.80 -2.59 -14.67
N GLN A 118 7.18 -2.55 -13.49
CA GLN A 118 7.78 -3.03 -12.24
C GLN A 118 8.01 -4.54 -12.31
N ILE A 119 6.99 -5.32 -12.70
CA ILE A 119 7.05 -6.77 -12.86
C ILE A 119 8.11 -7.17 -13.89
N GLN A 120 8.16 -6.45 -15.02
CA GLN A 120 9.21 -6.61 -16.03
C GLN A 120 10.60 -6.59 -15.41
N GLN A 121 10.89 -5.60 -14.57
CA GLN A 121 12.21 -5.44 -13.98
C GLN A 121 12.52 -6.47 -12.90
N VAL A 122 11.55 -6.81 -12.03
CA VAL A 122 11.74 -7.80 -10.95
C VAL A 122 12.00 -9.19 -11.50
N VAL A 123 11.23 -9.63 -12.50
CA VAL A 123 11.41 -10.96 -13.12
C VAL A 123 12.79 -11.08 -13.75
N THR A 124 13.29 -10.01 -14.38
CA THR A 124 14.61 -9.99 -15.04
C THR A 124 15.77 -9.56 -14.16
N SER A 125 15.51 -9.18 -12.91
CA SER A 125 16.53 -8.65 -12.01
C SER A 125 17.49 -9.77 -11.59
N PRO A 126 18.81 -9.63 -11.81
CA PRO A 126 19.79 -10.65 -11.42
C PRO A 126 19.98 -10.75 -9.90
N ALA A 127 19.42 -9.82 -9.13
CA ALA A 127 19.43 -9.84 -7.68
C ALA A 127 18.12 -10.37 -7.07
N GLU A 128 17.06 -10.54 -7.87
CA GLU A 128 15.74 -10.98 -7.40
C GLU A 128 15.37 -12.32 -8.04
N MET A 129 14.68 -12.34 -9.18
CA MET A 129 14.17 -13.58 -9.78
C MET A 129 15.09 -14.17 -10.86
N GLY A 130 15.95 -13.33 -11.46
CA GLY A 130 17.03 -13.74 -12.36
C GLY A 130 16.60 -14.38 -13.69
N ASN A 131 15.32 -14.34 -14.05
CA ASN A 131 14.79 -15.06 -15.20
C ASN A 131 14.69 -14.16 -16.44
N ASP A 132 14.26 -14.71 -17.57
CA ASP A 132 13.96 -13.95 -18.78
C ASP A 132 12.58 -14.30 -19.34
N TRP A 133 11.96 -13.37 -20.07
CA TRP A 133 10.59 -13.55 -20.54
C TRP A 133 10.41 -14.65 -21.58
N LYS A 134 11.45 -15.00 -22.34
CA LYS A 134 11.37 -16.13 -23.28
C LYS A 134 11.27 -17.44 -22.49
N THR A 135 12.08 -17.59 -21.43
CA THR A 135 12.06 -18.75 -20.54
C THR A 135 10.75 -18.83 -19.75
N VAL A 136 10.28 -17.72 -19.17
CA VAL A 136 8.99 -17.66 -18.45
C VAL A 136 7.83 -18.05 -19.36
N VAL A 137 7.73 -17.46 -20.56
CA VAL A 137 6.64 -17.76 -21.49
C VAL A 137 6.68 -19.21 -21.93
N ALA A 138 7.85 -19.75 -22.28
CA ALA A 138 7.99 -21.17 -22.64
C ALA A 138 7.56 -22.10 -21.50
N THR A 139 7.93 -21.77 -20.26
CA THR A 139 7.58 -22.56 -19.07
C THR A 139 6.08 -22.57 -18.81
N LEU A 140 5.44 -21.40 -18.84
CA LEU A 140 3.99 -21.28 -18.64
C LEU A 140 3.20 -21.86 -19.83
N ALA A 141 3.69 -21.70 -21.05
CA ALA A 141 3.07 -22.28 -22.25
C ALA A 141 3.17 -23.81 -22.30
N ALA A 142 4.13 -24.43 -21.62
CA ALA A 142 4.25 -25.89 -21.50
C ALA A 142 3.33 -26.48 -20.43
N ALA A 143 2.76 -25.66 -19.54
CA ALA A 143 1.93 -26.07 -18.42
C ALA A 143 0.42 -26.07 -18.80
N PRO A 144 -0.26 -27.23 -18.86
CA PRO A 144 -1.66 -27.31 -19.29
C PRO A 144 -2.62 -26.43 -18.47
N GLU A 145 -2.35 -26.26 -17.19
CA GLU A 145 -3.14 -25.40 -16.30
C GLU A 145 -3.08 -23.92 -16.70
N TYR A 146 -1.92 -23.44 -17.15
CA TYR A 146 -1.76 -22.06 -17.61
C TYR A 146 -2.25 -21.88 -19.04
N GLN A 147 -2.03 -22.83 -19.95
CA GLN A 147 -2.62 -22.77 -21.29
C GLN A 147 -4.14 -22.52 -21.22
N ARG A 148 -4.83 -23.28 -20.36
CA ARG A 148 -6.27 -23.13 -20.15
C ARG A 148 -6.63 -21.78 -19.53
N ALA A 149 -5.92 -21.37 -18.47
CA ALA A 149 -6.21 -20.13 -17.78
C ALA A 149 -5.97 -18.90 -18.67
N PHE A 150 -4.88 -18.88 -19.44
CA PHE A 150 -4.58 -17.80 -20.39
C PHE A 150 -5.57 -17.77 -21.55
N SER A 151 -5.97 -18.91 -22.11
CA SER A 151 -6.97 -18.95 -23.20
C SER A 151 -8.34 -18.42 -22.77
N LEU A 152 -8.68 -18.53 -21.48
CA LEU A 152 -9.89 -17.95 -20.92
C LEU A 152 -9.78 -16.42 -20.74
N ALA A 153 -8.60 -15.94 -20.34
CA ALA A 153 -8.39 -14.55 -19.93
C ALA A 153 -7.90 -13.62 -21.07
N TYR A 154 -7.23 -14.18 -22.09
CA TYR A 154 -6.58 -13.46 -23.17
C TYR A 154 -6.68 -14.21 -24.51
N PRO A 155 -7.12 -13.55 -25.59
CA PRO A 155 -7.18 -14.16 -26.93
C PRO A 155 -5.84 -14.70 -27.43
N ASP A 156 -4.75 -13.99 -27.13
CA ASP A 156 -3.40 -14.33 -27.61
C ASP A 156 -2.68 -15.36 -26.73
N GLY A 157 -3.35 -15.89 -25.70
CA GLY A 157 -2.81 -16.92 -24.81
C GLY A 157 -1.61 -16.45 -23.99
N VAL A 158 -0.60 -17.32 -23.82
CA VAL A 158 0.55 -17.07 -22.96
C VAL A 158 1.57 -16.17 -23.69
N THR A 159 1.63 -14.91 -23.30
CA THR A 159 2.64 -13.94 -23.76
C THR A 159 3.23 -13.19 -22.56
N ALA A 160 4.41 -12.61 -22.71
CA ALA A 160 5.03 -11.82 -21.63
C ALA A 160 4.11 -10.67 -21.19
N ALA A 161 3.51 -9.97 -22.15
CA ALA A 161 2.56 -8.89 -21.89
C ALA A 161 1.32 -9.38 -21.12
N ASN A 162 0.78 -10.55 -21.45
CA ASN A 162 -0.39 -11.10 -20.75
C ASN A 162 -0.03 -11.59 -19.33
N VAL A 163 1.18 -12.12 -19.12
CA VAL A 163 1.67 -12.48 -17.77
C VAL A 163 1.79 -11.23 -16.89
N GLN A 164 2.45 -10.19 -17.41
CA GLN A 164 2.60 -8.89 -16.72
C GLN A 164 1.23 -8.26 -16.43
N ASN A 165 0.33 -8.26 -17.41
CA ASN A 165 -1.00 -7.69 -17.24
C ASN A 165 -1.85 -8.48 -16.22
N ALA A 166 -1.77 -9.81 -16.20
CA ALA A 166 -2.49 -10.62 -15.22
C ALA A 166 -2.00 -10.32 -13.80
N LEU A 167 -0.69 -10.33 -13.57
CA LEU A 167 -0.08 -9.96 -12.28
C LEU A 167 -0.50 -8.56 -11.84
N ALA A 168 -0.33 -7.55 -12.69
CA ALA A 168 -0.71 -6.18 -12.38
C ALA A 168 -2.23 -6.02 -12.17
N THR A 169 -3.06 -6.81 -12.86
CA THR A 169 -4.53 -6.82 -12.67
C THR A 169 -4.88 -7.36 -11.29
N TYR A 170 -4.20 -8.42 -10.84
CA TYR A 170 -4.37 -8.91 -9.47
C TYR A 170 -3.90 -7.89 -8.44
N GLU A 171 -2.72 -7.28 -8.62
CA GLU A 171 -2.19 -6.25 -7.70
C GLU A 171 -3.12 -5.03 -7.58
N ARG A 172 -3.84 -4.65 -8.66
CA ARG A 172 -4.87 -3.60 -8.60
C ARG A 172 -6.04 -3.93 -7.69
N THR A 173 -6.27 -5.20 -7.39
CA THR A 173 -7.30 -5.65 -6.41
C THR A 173 -6.81 -5.61 -4.97
N LEU A 174 -5.49 -5.49 -4.74
CA LEU A 174 -4.87 -5.45 -3.41
C LEU A 174 -5.03 -4.06 -2.76
N ILE A 175 -6.27 -3.60 -2.67
CA ILE A 175 -6.67 -2.42 -1.90
C ILE A 175 -7.09 -2.87 -0.50
N THR A 176 -6.70 -2.12 0.52
CA THR A 176 -6.97 -2.46 1.93
C THR A 176 -7.98 -1.48 2.55
N PRO A 177 -9.28 -1.59 2.22
CA PRO A 177 -10.28 -0.65 2.70
C PRO A 177 -10.55 -0.80 4.20
N ASN A 178 -11.52 -0.03 4.71
CA ASN A 178 -12.09 -0.19 6.04
C ASN A 178 -11.12 0.06 7.22
N SER A 179 -10.01 0.77 6.98
CA SER A 179 -9.20 1.27 8.10
C SER A 179 -10.03 2.16 9.01
N ARG A 180 -9.71 2.18 10.30
CA ARG A 180 -10.42 3.03 11.27
C ARG A 180 -10.32 4.50 10.86
N PHE A 181 -9.22 4.91 10.25
CA PHE A 181 -9.07 6.27 9.73
C PHE A 181 -9.96 6.56 8.50
N ASP A 182 -10.10 5.61 7.57
CA ASP A 182 -11.01 5.79 6.44
C ASP A 182 -12.47 5.89 6.91
N GLN A 183 -12.87 5.08 7.90
CA GLN A 183 -14.19 5.19 8.54
C GLN A 183 -14.41 6.56 9.20
N TYR A 184 -13.38 7.10 9.88
CA TYR A 184 -13.41 8.45 10.44
C TYR A 184 -13.61 9.52 9.36
N LEU A 185 -12.87 9.44 8.25
CA LEU A 185 -13.02 10.36 7.12
C LEU A 185 -14.40 10.26 6.46
N LEU A 186 -15.03 9.09 6.51
CA LEU A 186 -16.40 8.85 6.02
C LEU A 186 -17.50 9.24 7.03
N GLY A 187 -17.14 9.91 8.14
CA GLY A 187 -18.09 10.48 9.09
C GLY A 187 -18.37 9.63 10.33
N ASN A 188 -17.82 8.42 10.46
CA ASN A 188 -17.87 7.64 11.70
C ASN A 188 -16.83 8.17 12.69
N THR A 189 -17.04 9.37 13.23
CA THR A 189 -16.02 10.06 14.01
C THR A 189 -15.67 9.36 15.32
N ASP A 190 -16.55 8.54 15.86
CA ASP A 190 -16.38 7.87 17.16
C ASP A 190 -15.51 6.61 17.07
N VAL A 191 -15.17 6.17 15.85
CA VAL A 191 -14.25 5.04 15.62
C VAL A 191 -12.83 5.33 16.12
N LEU A 192 -12.46 6.61 16.24
CA LEU A 192 -11.17 7.06 16.77
C LEU A 192 -11.31 7.59 18.18
N SER A 193 -10.39 7.17 19.04
CA SER A 193 -10.19 7.73 20.37
C SER A 193 -9.76 9.19 20.30
N TYR A 194 -9.83 9.88 21.44
CA TYR A 194 -9.31 11.24 21.57
C TYR A 194 -7.82 11.31 21.20
N ASP A 195 -7.00 10.36 21.67
CA ASP A 195 -5.55 10.38 21.45
C ASP A 195 -5.18 10.17 19.98
N GLU A 196 -5.90 9.31 19.25
CA GLU A 196 -5.71 9.11 17.80
C GLU A 196 -6.11 10.36 17.00
N LYS A 197 -7.20 11.04 17.39
CA LYS A 197 -7.59 12.32 16.77
C LYS A 197 -6.54 13.41 17.02
N GLN A 198 -6.02 13.49 18.24
CA GLN A 198 -4.90 14.40 18.56
C GLN A 198 -3.64 14.02 17.78
N GLY A 199 -3.38 12.72 17.58
CA GLY A 199 -2.29 12.23 16.73
C GLY A 199 -2.38 12.73 15.30
N TYR A 200 -3.57 12.62 14.71
CA TYR A 200 -3.81 13.16 13.37
C TYR A 200 -3.64 14.69 13.32
N LEU A 201 -4.14 15.42 14.33
CA LEU A 201 -3.95 16.86 14.43
C LEU A 201 -2.46 17.22 14.48
N ARG A 202 -1.66 16.55 15.32
CA ARG A 202 -0.21 16.78 15.40
C ARG A 202 0.50 16.43 14.10
N PHE A 203 0.12 15.34 13.44
CA PHE A 203 0.64 14.98 12.13
C PHE A 203 0.43 16.10 11.10
N LYS A 204 -0.72 16.80 11.15
CA LYS A 204 -0.97 18.00 10.34
C LYS A 204 -0.12 19.18 10.78
N GLU A 205 -0.13 19.53 12.07
CA GLU A 205 0.53 20.74 12.60
C GLU A 205 2.06 20.71 12.46
N TYR A 206 2.67 19.54 12.57
CA TYR A 206 4.11 19.37 12.34
C TYR A 206 4.49 19.38 10.85
N GLY A 207 3.52 19.31 9.94
CA GLY A 207 3.73 19.39 8.49
C GLY A 207 3.98 18.04 7.80
N CYS A 208 3.75 16.90 8.46
CA CYS A 208 3.91 15.58 7.84
C CYS A 208 3.03 15.42 6.58
N ILE A 209 1.86 16.05 6.58
CA ILE A 209 0.93 16.09 5.43
C ILE A 209 1.49 16.82 4.20
N ALA A 210 2.57 17.60 4.31
CA ALA A 210 3.17 18.23 3.13
C ALA A 210 3.67 17.18 2.12
N CYS A 211 4.07 16.00 2.62
CA CYS A 211 4.59 14.91 1.83
C CYS A 211 3.64 13.69 1.84
N HIS A 212 3.09 13.36 3.01
CA HIS A 212 2.21 12.21 3.20
C HIS A 212 0.75 12.63 3.13
N GLN A 213 0.24 12.83 1.91
CA GLN A 213 -1.12 13.33 1.65
C GLN A 213 -1.91 12.49 0.65
N GLY A 214 -3.18 12.87 0.45
CA GLY A 214 -4.05 12.31 -0.57
C GLY A 214 -4.57 10.92 -0.21
N VAL A 215 -4.98 10.19 -1.25
CA VAL A 215 -5.68 8.90 -1.10
C VAL A 215 -4.80 7.80 -0.53
N ASN A 216 -3.50 7.79 -0.85
CA ASN A 216 -2.55 6.78 -0.38
C ASN A 216 -1.64 7.30 0.75
N ILE A 217 -1.87 8.51 1.26
CA ILE A 217 -1.12 9.12 2.37
C ILE A 217 0.39 9.08 2.06
N GLY A 218 0.75 9.61 0.89
CA GLY A 218 2.03 9.40 0.22
C GLY A 218 1.87 8.67 -1.11
N GLY A 219 2.97 8.19 -1.67
CA GLY A 219 2.97 7.46 -2.94
C GLY A 219 2.70 8.30 -4.18
N ASN A 220 2.67 9.63 -4.08
CA ASN A 220 2.24 10.54 -5.15
C ASN A 220 3.26 11.65 -5.48
N MET A 221 4.41 11.68 -4.80
CA MET A 221 5.46 12.66 -5.06
C MET A 221 6.85 12.14 -4.69
N TYR A 222 7.88 12.92 -5.04
CA TYR A 222 9.26 12.72 -4.63
C TYR A 222 9.62 13.66 -3.50
N GLN A 223 10.49 13.20 -2.59
CA GLN A 223 11.14 14.06 -1.61
C GLN A 223 12.55 13.55 -1.30
N LYS A 224 13.42 14.51 -0.96
CA LYS A 224 14.73 14.22 -0.40
C LYS A 224 14.56 13.56 0.97
N PHE A 225 15.34 12.52 1.26
CA PHE A 225 15.43 11.99 2.61
C PHE A 225 16.57 12.69 3.34
N GLY A 226 16.25 13.46 4.38
CA GLY A 226 17.21 14.38 5.00
C GLY A 226 17.16 15.78 4.38
N VAL A 227 15.96 16.39 4.32
CA VAL A 227 15.76 17.77 3.83
C VAL A 227 16.46 18.78 4.74
N ILE A 228 16.45 18.56 6.06
CA ILE A 228 16.96 19.52 7.04
C ILE A 228 18.32 19.10 7.60
N LYS A 229 18.51 17.81 7.85
CA LYS A 229 19.80 17.24 8.27
C LYS A 229 20.19 16.10 7.34
N ASP A 230 21.49 15.90 7.15
CA ASP A 230 22.01 14.82 6.31
C ASP A 230 21.87 13.47 7.03
N TYR A 231 20.85 12.71 6.61
CA TYR A 231 20.59 11.37 7.13
C TYR A 231 21.70 10.37 6.76
N PHE A 232 22.27 10.50 5.55
CA PHE A 232 23.23 9.53 5.02
C PHE A 232 24.61 9.73 5.64
N GLU A 233 25.01 10.97 5.91
CA GLU A 233 26.19 11.29 6.70
C GLU A 233 26.06 10.74 8.12
N ALA A 234 24.93 10.98 8.79
CA ALA A 234 24.71 10.56 10.17
C ALA A 234 24.60 9.02 10.32
N ARG A 235 23.94 8.36 9.38
CA ARG A 235 23.85 6.88 9.35
C ARG A 235 25.21 6.25 9.05
N GLY A 236 26.01 6.91 8.20
CA GLY A 236 27.26 6.37 7.70
C GLY A 236 27.07 5.19 6.74
N ASN A 237 28.18 4.74 6.15
CA ASN A 237 28.25 3.63 5.20
C ASN A 237 27.17 3.70 4.10
N PRO A 238 27.09 4.80 3.32
CA PRO A 238 26.17 4.88 2.19
C PRO A 238 26.49 3.81 1.14
N ILE A 239 25.46 3.18 0.63
CA ILE A 239 25.50 2.24 -0.49
C ILE A 239 24.94 2.92 -1.74
N GLU A 240 25.19 2.33 -2.91
CA GLU A 240 24.71 2.90 -4.18
C GLU A 240 23.19 3.11 -4.20
N ALA A 241 22.42 2.22 -3.58
CA ALA A 241 20.97 2.32 -3.53
C ALA A 241 20.45 3.57 -2.77
N ASP A 242 21.28 4.18 -1.91
CA ASP A 242 20.95 5.42 -1.22
C ASP A 242 20.91 6.64 -2.13
N LEU A 243 21.50 6.55 -3.33
CA LEU A 243 21.48 7.62 -4.30
C LEU A 243 20.05 7.90 -4.81
N GLY A 244 19.13 6.95 -4.65
CA GLY A 244 17.71 7.14 -4.92
C GLY A 244 17.46 7.46 -6.40
N ARG A 245 16.78 8.59 -6.66
CA ARG A 245 16.43 9.04 -8.01
C ARG A 245 17.62 9.44 -8.87
N TYR A 246 18.74 9.83 -8.28
CA TYR A 246 19.98 10.09 -9.03
C TYR A 246 20.37 8.92 -9.93
N LEU A 247 20.13 7.67 -9.51
CA LEU A 247 20.40 6.47 -10.33
C LEU A 247 19.56 6.40 -11.62
N VAL A 248 18.50 7.19 -11.71
CA VAL A 248 17.58 7.26 -12.85
C VAL A 248 17.85 8.49 -13.71
N THR A 249 18.08 9.64 -13.08
CA THR A 249 18.14 10.93 -13.76
C THR A 249 19.56 11.43 -13.99
N LEU A 250 20.53 10.96 -13.20
CA LEU A 250 21.90 11.47 -13.13
C LEU A 250 22.00 12.96 -12.76
N ASP A 251 20.91 13.53 -12.22
CA ASP A 251 20.85 14.90 -11.74
C ASP A 251 21.21 14.93 -10.25
N GLU A 252 22.21 15.72 -9.89
CA GLU A 252 22.67 15.88 -8.50
C GLU A 252 21.56 16.38 -7.57
N ASP A 253 20.60 17.16 -8.08
CA ASP A 253 19.45 17.62 -7.29
C ASP A 253 18.50 16.47 -6.90
N ASP A 254 18.54 15.36 -7.64
CA ASP A 254 17.80 14.12 -7.35
C ASP A 254 18.58 13.15 -6.44
N ARG A 255 19.78 13.52 -5.96
CA ARG A 255 20.55 12.71 -5.01
C ARG A 255 19.82 12.59 -3.69
N HIS A 256 19.67 11.35 -3.21
CA HIS A 256 18.93 11.01 -1.99
C HIS A 256 17.44 11.36 -2.05
N VAL A 257 16.90 11.55 -3.25
CA VAL A 257 15.46 11.76 -3.46
C VAL A 257 14.79 10.42 -3.73
N PHE A 258 13.67 10.19 -3.07
CA PHE A 258 12.87 8.96 -3.17
C PHE A 258 11.40 9.29 -3.40
N LYS A 259 10.63 8.31 -3.90
CA LYS A 259 9.18 8.34 -3.79
C LYS A 259 8.81 8.32 -2.31
N VAL A 260 7.99 9.27 -1.88
CA VAL A 260 7.41 9.26 -0.54
C VAL A 260 6.56 7.98 -0.41
N PRO A 261 6.85 7.05 0.52
CA PRO A 261 6.06 5.83 0.65
C PRO A 261 4.64 6.13 1.15
N SER A 262 3.69 5.25 0.81
CA SER A 262 2.37 5.25 1.43
C SER A 262 2.50 4.92 2.91
N LEU A 263 1.73 5.60 3.77
CA LEU A 263 1.62 5.26 5.19
C LEU A 263 0.44 4.33 5.49
N ARG A 264 -0.31 3.90 4.47
CA ARG A 264 -1.35 2.89 4.68
C ARG A 264 -0.70 1.57 5.08
N ASN A 265 -1.27 0.94 6.11
CA ASN A 265 -0.74 -0.29 6.71
C ASN A 265 0.68 -0.16 7.30
N VAL A 266 1.19 1.05 7.53
CA VAL A 266 2.56 1.26 8.03
C VAL A 266 2.81 0.53 9.35
N ALA A 267 1.80 0.35 10.20
CA ALA A 267 1.95 -0.36 11.47
C ALA A 267 2.29 -1.85 11.35
N VAL A 268 2.16 -2.44 10.17
CA VAL A 268 2.37 -3.89 9.91
C VAL A 268 3.42 -4.15 8.83
N THR A 269 4.27 -3.16 8.51
CA THR A 269 5.31 -3.28 7.47
C THR A 269 6.70 -2.90 7.98
N ALA A 270 6.98 -3.16 9.26
CA ALA A 270 8.32 -3.00 9.80
C ALA A 270 9.29 -4.03 9.19
N PRO A 271 10.60 -3.74 9.09
CA PRO A 271 11.26 -2.48 9.45
C PRO A 271 11.05 -1.36 8.40
N TYR A 272 11.43 -0.14 8.75
CA TYR A 272 11.09 1.07 8.01
C TYR A 272 12.28 1.68 7.27
N PHE A 273 11.94 2.52 6.28
CA PHE A 273 12.82 3.15 5.31
C PHE A 273 13.39 2.19 4.27
N HIS A 274 14.00 2.76 3.24
CA HIS A 274 14.53 2.01 2.10
C HIS A 274 15.70 1.10 2.50
N ASP A 275 16.34 1.37 3.63
CA ASP A 275 17.50 0.68 4.18
C ASP A 275 17.21 -0.10 5.47
N SER A 276 15.94 -0.18 5.88
CA SER A 276 15.52 -0.88 7.11
C SER A 276 16.17 -0.37 8.40
N SER A 277 16.62 0.89 8.46
CA SER A 277 17.37 1.39 9.62
C SER A 277 16.53 1.51 10.89
N ALA A 278 15.22 1.74 10.76
CA ALA A 278 14.30 1.87 11.89
C ALA A 278 13.49 0.59 12.09
N LYS A 279 13.54 0.01 13.29
CA LYS A 279 12.89 -1.27 13.62
C LYS A 279 11.47 -1.07 14.14
N THR A 280 11.19 0.10 14.72
CA THR A 280 9.89 0.42 15.30
C THR A 280 9.29 1.67 14.65
N LEU A 281 7.96 1.79 14.74
CA LEU A 281 7.27 2.93 14.14
C LEU A 281 7.65 4.22 14.87
N GLU A 282 7.88 4.12 16.17
CA GLU A 282 8.37 5.20 17.03
C GLU A 282 9.77 5.67 16.61
N GLU A 283 10.70 4.75 16.31
CA GLU A 283 12.01 5.10 15.76
C GLU A 283 11.89 5.78 14.38
N ALA A 284 10.99 5.29 13.53
CA ALA A 284 10.75 5.90 12.22
C ALA A 284 10.19 7.34 12.36
N VAL A 285 9.30 7.56 13.33
CA VAL A 285 8.79 8.90 13.66
C VAL A 285 9.95 9.80 14.16
N ASP A 286 10.80 9.31 15.07
CA ASP A 286 11.95 10.08 15.55
C ASP A 286 12.88 10.51 14.39
N VAL A 287 13.22 9.59 13.48
CA VAL A 287 14.04 9.88 12.30
C VAL A 287 13.37 10.91 11.39
N MET A 288 12.07 10.79 11.13
CA MET A 288 11.36 11.76 10.29
C MET A 288 11.35 13.17 10.91
N PHE A 289 11.14 13.26 12.22
CA PHE A 289 11.23 14.54 12.93
C PHE A 289 12.64 15.15 12.85
N GLU A 290 13.66 14.34 13.08
CA GLU A 290 15.03 14.84 13.11
C GLU A 290 15.51 15.30 11.73
N TYR A 291 15.37 14.45 10.72
CA TYR A 291 16.02 14.65 9.43
C TYR A 291 15.15 15.42 8.42
N GLN A 292 13.82 15.33 8.52
CA GLN A 292 12.91 16.07 7.63
C GLN A 292 12.39 17.37 8.22
N LEU A 293 12.29 17.48 9.55
CA LEU A 293 11.73 18.66 10.20
C LEU A 293 12.76 19.44 11.04
N GLY A 294 13.94 18.85 11.33
CA GLY A 294 14.95 19.47 12.19
C GLY A 294 14.50 19.64 13.63
N ARG A 295 13.58 18.78 14.11
CA ARG A 295 12.92 18.90 15.41
C ARG A 295 13.02 17.58 16.18
N THR A 296 12.79 17.66 17.48
CA THR A 296 12.56 16.49 18.32
C THR A 296 11.11 16.56 18.83
N PRO A 297 10.27 15.55 18.60
CA PRO A 297 8.91 15.56 19.09
C PRO A 297 8.90 15.42 20.61
N SER A 298 7.87 15.97 21.26
CA SER A 298 7.59 15.58 22.65
C SER A 298 7.22 14.09 22.70
N ALA A 299 7.44 13.42 23.85
CA ALA A 299 7.07 12.02 24.00
C ALA A 299 5.56 11.77 23.80
N ASP A 300 4.73 12.73 24.24
CA ASP A 300 3.28 12.69 24.07
C ASP A 300 2.89 12.83 22.58
N ASP A 301 3.45 13.81 21.85
CA ASP A 301 3.17 13.97 20.42
C ASP A 301 3.61 12.76 19.62
N LYS A 302 4.80 12.21 19.90
CA LYS A 302 5.27 10.97 19.26
C LYS A 302 4.29 9.84 19.49
N THR A 303 3.89 9.62 20.73
CA THR A 303 2.94 8.55 21.09
C THR A 303 1.63 8.71 20.34
N ARG A 304 1.08 9.93 20.31
CA ARG A 304 -0.18 10.23 19.62
C ARG A 304 -0.08 10.06 18.11
N ILE A 305 1.00 10.54 17.48
CA ILE A 305 1.24 10.36 16.05
C ILE A 305 1.33 8.86 15.73
N THR A 306 2.07 8.08 16.52
CA THR A 306 2.15 6.63 16.34
C THR A 306 0.78 5.96 16.49
N LEU A 307 -0.04 6.38 17.46
CA LEU A 307 -1.42 5.89 17.59
C LEU A 307 -2.25 6.20 16.34
N PHE A 308 -2.16 7.43 15.81
CA PHE A 308 -2.79 7.79 14.55
C PHE A 308 -2.31 6.90 13.39
N LEU A 309 -1.01 6.69 13.22
CA LEU A 309 -0.47 5.86 12.15
C LEU A 309 -0.99 4.41 12.20
N LYS A 310 -1.24 3.86 13.40
CA LYS A 310 -1.87 2.55 13.59
C LYS A 310 -3.33 2.49 13.13
N THR A 311 -4.02 3.63 13.02
CA THR A 311 -5.40 3.70 12.49
C THR A 311 -5.46 3.57 10.97
N LEU A 312 -4.30 3.65 10.29
CA LEU A 312 -4.17 3.57 8.83
C LEU A 312 -4.12 2.15 8.28
N THR A 313 -4.10 1.14 9.16
CA THR A 313 -4.18 -0.28 8.75
C THR A 313 -5.61 -0.63 8.37
N GLY A 314 -5.77 -1.11 7.14
CA GLY A 314 -7.05 -1.57 6.60
C GLY A 314 -7.23 -3.08 6.71
N GLU A 315 -8.16 -3.59 5.93
CA GLU A 315 -8.52 -5.01 5.88
C GLU A 315 -8.15 -5.62 4.53
N TRP A 316 -7.77 -6.89 4.54
CA TRP A 316 -7.64 -7.73 3.36
C TRP A 316 -8.45 -9.02 3.55
N GLU A 317 -9.24 -9.39 2.54
CA GLU A 317 -10.20 -10.50 2.62
C GLU A 317 -11.13 -10.46 3.85
N GLY A 318 -11.53 -9.24 4.25
CA GLY A 318 -12.42 -9.00 5.40
C GLY A 318 -11.76 -9.22 6.76
N LYS A 319 -10.42 -9.29 6.81
CA LYS A 319 -9.65 -9.41 8.05
C LYS A 319 -8.71 -8.22 8.21
N PRO A 320 -8.55 -7.67 9.42
CA PRO A 320 -7.47 -6.71 9.69
C PRO A 320 -6.11 -7.32 9.34
N LEU A 321 -5.25 -6.50 8.73
CA LEU A 321 -3.83 -6.83 8.51
C LEU A 321 -3.02 -6.73 9.80
#